data_AF-A0A6I8MDG9-F1
#
_entry.id   AF-A0A6I8MDG9-F1
#
_cell.length_a   1.000
_cell.length_b   1.000
_cell.length_c   1.000
_cell.angle_alpha   90.00
_cell.angle_beta   90.00
_cell.angle_gamma   90.00
#
_symmetry.space_group_name_H-M   'P 1'
#
loop_
_entity.id
_entity.type
_entity.pdbx_description
1 polymer ?
#
loop_
_entity_poly.entity_id
_entity_poly.type
_entity_poly.pdbx_seq_one_letter_code
_entity_poly.pdbx_strand_id
1 'polypeptide(L)'
;MKKNNKAVTISLIVAAITIAAFPMFFNLGDPNAEEAFDGTYAGAESIVAEHNPDYEPWFSPLVGELPGEAESGLFALQAALGAGLLGYALGFYRGRKGDAAVQDQAADHITTQA
;
A
#
# COMPACT_ATOMS: atom_id res chain seq x y z
N MET A 1 -20.13 -22.07 15.74
CA MET A 1 -18.91 -21.39 16.22
C MET A 1 -19.06 -19.89 15.94
N LYS A 2 -19.23 -19.05 16.97
CA LYS A 2 -19.40 -17.59 16.81
C LYS A 2 -18.14 -17.03 16.15
N LYS A 3 -18.25 -16.48 14.92
CA LYS A 3 -17.15 -15.77 14.27
C LYS A 3 -16.88 -14.50 15.05
N ASN A 4 -15.80 -14.50 15.82
CA ASN A 4 -15.36 -13.33 16.57
C ASN A 4 -14.79 -12.32 15.57
N ASN A 5 -15.63 -11.45 15.03
CA ASN A 5 -15.23 -10.41 14.05
C ASN A 5 -14.04 -9.58 14.57
N LYS A 6 -13.97 -9.35 15.89
CA LYS A 6 -12.81 -8.70 16.54
C LYS A 6 -11.52 -9.52 16.39
N ALA A 7 -11.58 -10.83 16.56
CA ALA A 7 -10.42 -11.71 16.37
C ALA A 7 -9.98 -11.76 14.90
N VAL A 8 -10.93 -11.71 13.95
CA VAL A 8 -10.63 -11.62 12.51
C VAL A 8 -9.98 -10.28 12.18
N THR A 9 -10.51 -9.16 12.68
CA THR A 9 -9.91 -7.82 12.49
C THR A 9 -8.50 -7.75 13.08
N ILE A 10 -8.32 -8.23 14.32
CA ILE A 10 -7.00 -8.27 14.96
C ILE A 10 -6.04 -9.15 14.15
N SER A 11 -6.49 -10.32 13.68
CA SER A 11 -5.68 -11.20 12.83
C SER A 11 -5.28 -10.55 11.50
N LEU A 12 -6.16 -9.76 10.88
CA LEU A 12 -5.83 -9.03 9.65
C LEU A 12 -4.86 -7.87 9.90
N ILE A 13 -5.00 -7.14 11.01
CA ILE A 13 -4.06 -6.08 11.39
C ILE A 13 -2.69 -6.68 11.67
N VAL A 14 -2.62 -7.77 12.43
CA VAL A 14 -1.37 -8.49 12.70
C VAL A 14 -0.76 -8.97 11.39
N ALA A 15 -1.53 -9.58 10.49
CA ALA A 15 -1.04 -10.02 9.19
C ALA A 15 -0.51 -8.86 8.32
N ALA A 16 -1.19 -7.71 8.31
CA ALA A 16 -0.73 -6.52 7.58
C ALA A 16 0.58 -5.96 8.15
N ILE A 17 0.69 -5.88 9.49
CA ILE A 17 1.93 -5.47 10.17
C ILE A 17 3.03 -6.49 9.89
N THR A 18 2.73 -7.78 9.90
CA THR A 18 3.69 -8.83 9.56
C THR A 18 4.17 -8.65 8.13
N ILE A 19 3.29 -8.47 7.13
CA ILE A 19 3.70 -8.26 5.73
C ILE A 19 4.54 -6.99 5.57
N ALA A 20 4.20 -5.90 6.27
CA ALA A 20 4.96 -4.64 6.22
C ALA A 20 6.32 -4.73 6.92
N ALA A 21 6.40 -5.42 8.06
CA ALA A 21 7.62 -5.57 8.85
C ALA A 21 8.50 -6.74 8.38
N PHE A 22 7.94 -7.72 7.67
CA PHE A 22 8.64 -8.87 7.12
C PHE A 22 9.90 -8.48 6.32
N PRO A 23 9.84 -7.54 5.35
CA PRO A 23 11.03 -7.10 4.61
C PRO A 23 12.05 -6.34 5.49
N MET A 24 11.63 -5.78 6.63
CA MET A 24 12.53 -5.10 7.57
C MET A 24 13.39 -6.09 8.37
N PHE A 25 12.89 -7.29 8.64
CA PHE A 25 13.63 -8.35 9.35
C PHE A 25 14.37 -9.28 8.40
N PHE A 26 13.82 -9.55 7.22
CA PHE A 26 14.51 -10.26 6.14
C PHE A 26 15.25 -9.24 5.28
N ASN A 27 16.38 -8.74 5.79
CA ASN A 27 17.49 -8.02 5.15
C ASN A 27 17.37 -7.63 3.64
N LEU A 28 16.26 -7.01 3.24
CA LEU A 28 16.12 -6.25 1.99
C LEU A 28 16.65 -4.82 2.16
N GLY A 29 17.14 -4.49 3.35
CA GLY A 29 17.87 -3.28 3.69
C GLY A 29 19.32 -3.58 4.03
N ASP A 30 20.05 -4.29 3.15
CA ASP A 30 21.50 -4.18 3.16
C ASP A 30 21.80 -2.70 2.84
N PRO A 31 22.56 -1.96 3.67
CA PRO A 31 22.94 -0.59 3.36
C PRO A 31 23.78 -0.46 2.06
N ASN A 32 24.19 -1.58 1.46
CA ASN A 32 24.82 -1.68 0.14
C ASN A 32 23.93 -2.34 -0.93
N ALA A 33 22.74 -2.85 -0.58
CA ALA A 33 21.74 -3.19 -1.58
C ALA A 33 21.15 -1.87 -2.05
N GLU A 34 21.39 -1.55 -3.31
CA GLU A 34 20.74 -0.45 -4.03
C GLU A 34 19.29 -0.34 -3.56
N GLU A 35 18.88 0.87 -3.20
CA GLU A 35 17.53 1.17 -2.76
C GLU A 35 16.55 0.41 -3.68
N ALA A 36 15.89 -0.62 -3.15
CA ALA A 36 15.06 -1.50 -3.99
C ALA A 36 13.86 -0.74 -4.62
N PHE A 37 13.71 0.54 -4.27
CA PHE A 37 12.78 1.52 -4.79
C PHE A 37 13.52 2.75 -5.31
N ASP A 38 14.62 2.55 -6.04
CA ASP A 38 15.17 3.61 -6.84
C ASP A 38 14.14 4.04 -7.90
N GLY A 39 14.09 5.34 -8.18
CA GLY A 39 13.17 5.87 -9.17
C GLY A 39 13.39 5.19 -10.51
N THR A 40 12.33 4.97 -11.28
CA THR A 40 12.42 4.43 -12.66
C THR A 40 13.39 5.19 -13.56
N TYR A 41 13.77 6.39 -13.16
CA TYR A 41 14.70 7.27 -13.84
C TYR A 41 16.17 6.85 -13.70
N ALA A 42 16.61 6.35 -12.54
CA ALA A 42 18.02 5.96 -12.33
C ALA A 42 18.43 4.77 -13.20
N GLY A 43 17.54 3.79 -13.40
CA GLY A 43 17.75 2.71 -14.35
C GLY A 43 17.74 3.15 -15.82
N ALA A 44 17.13 4.30 -16.13
CA ALA A 44 17.09 4.84 -17.49
C ALA A 44 18.35 5.65 -17.83
N GLU A 45 18.90 6.40 -16.86
CA GLU A 45 20.14 7.15 -17.04
C GLU A 45 21.33 6.25 -17.35
N SER A 46 21.45 5.11 -16.67
CA SER A 46 22.55 4.16 -16.91
C SER A 46 22.55 3.61 -18.35
N ILE A 47 21.37 3.27 -18.88
CA ILE A 47 21.21 2.74 -20.25
C ILE A 47 21.46 3.85 -21.28
N VAL A 48 20.99 5.07 -21.03
CA VAL A 48 21.20 6.21 -21.93
C VAL A 48 22.68 6.61 -22.00
N ALA A 49 23.38 6.63 -20.86
CA ALA A 49 24.80 6.91 -20.79
C ALA A 49 25.65 5.83 -21.51
N GLU A 50 25.24 4.56 -21.46
CA GLU A 50 25.92 3.48 -22.17
C GLU A 50 25.75 3.56 -23.69
N HIS A 51 24.56 3.94 -24.17
CA HIS A 51 24.24 3.96 -25.61
C HIS A 51 24.53 5.29 -26.32
N ASN A 52 24.58 6.42 -25.61
CA ASN A 52 24.89 7.74 -26.19
C ASN A 52 25.68 8.60 -25.18
N PRO A 53 27.03 8.54 -25.21
CA PRO A 53 27.88 9.28 -24.27
C PRO A 53 27.81 10.81 -24.44
N ASP A 54 27.33 11.30 -25.58
CA ASP A 54 27.17 12.74 -25.87
C ASP A 54 25.75 13.25 -25.52
N TYR A 55 24.92 12.45 -24.83
CA TYR A 55 23.56 12.85 -24.49
C TYR A 55 23.54 13.96 -23.43
N GLU A 56 22.99 15.11 -23.80
CA GLU A 56 22.78 16.23 -22.89
C GLU A 56 21.35 16.16 -22.30
N PRO A 57 21.18 16.16 -20.97
CA PRO A 57 19.85 16.13 -20.35
C PRO A 57 19.00 17.34 -20.79
N TRP A 58 17.83 17.07 -21.37
CA TRP A 58 16.89 18.11 -21.80
C TRP A 58 16.16 18.79 -20.62
N PHE A 59 16.33 18.26 -19.40
CA PHE A 59 15.79 18.82 -18.18
C PHE A 59 16.79 18.60 -17.04
N SER A 60 17.15 19.68 -16.36
CA SER A 60 17.91 19.64 -15.10
C SER A 60 17.00 20.18 -14.00
N PRO A 61 16.96 19.55 -12.81
CA PRO A 61 16.25 20.08 -11.66
C PRO A 61 16.64 21.54 -11.39
N LEU A 62 15.66 22.45 -11.32
CA LEU A 62 15.87 23.89 -11.08
C LEU A 62 16.39 24.18 -9.67
N VAL A 63 16.08 23.27 -8.75
CA VAL A 63 16.68 23.11 -7.42
C VAL A 63 17.54 21.87 -7.60
N GLY A 64 18.86 21.93 -7.36
CA GLY A 64 19.78 20.80 -7.59
C GLY A 64 19.29 19.49 -6.94
N GLU A 65 19.90 18.36 -7.30
CA GLU A 65 19.50 17.00 -6.89
C GLU A 65 18.80 16.99 -5.53
N LEU A 66 17.47 16.84 -5.55
CA LEU A 66 16.72 16.75 -4.31
C LEU A 66 17.26 15.51 -3.58
N PRO A 67 17.48 15.58 -2.25
CA PRO A 67 17.92 14.40 -1.51
C PRO A 67 16.95 13.25 -1.80
N GLY A 68 17.45 12.08 -2.21
CA GLY A 68 16.63 10.92 -2.63
C GLY A 68 15.60 10.48 -1.56
N GLU A 69 15.85 10.84 -0.30
CA GLU A 69 14.93 10.70 0.83
C GLU A 69 13.59 11.43 0.62
N ALA A 70 13.59 12.57 -0.08
CA ALA A 70 12.40 13.34 -0.38
C ALA A 70 11.58 12.72 -1.51
N GLU A 71 12.24 12.14 -2.52
CA GLU A 71 11.59 11.46 -3.64
C GLU A 71 10.92 10.15 -3.20
N SER A 72 11.67 9.32 -2.47
CA SER A 72 11.15 8.10 -1.84
C SER A 72 10.05 8.39 -0.81
N GLY A 73 10.18 9.49 -0.06
CA GLY A 73 9.15 9.96 0.88
C GLY A 73 7.83 10.33 0.19
N LEU A 74 7.88 10.98 -0.98
CA LEU A 74 6.68 11.32 -1.75
C LEU A 74 5.99 10.07 -2.31
N PHE A 75 6.77 9.08 -2.79
CA PHE A 75 6.23 7.79 -3.24
C PHE A 75 5.60 7.00 -2.09
N ALA A 76 6.25 6.97 -0.92
CA ALA A 76 5.71 6.33 0.28
C ALA A 76 4.39 7.00 0.74
N LEU A 77 4.30 8.33 0.66
CA LEU A 77 3.07 9.06 0.96
C LEU A 77 1.93 8.69 -0.01
N GLN A 78 2.22 8.62 -1.32
CA GLN A 78 1.24 8.19 -2.32
C GLN A 78 0.75 6.76 -2.07
N ALA A 79 1.68 5.86 -1.75
CA ALA A 79 1.36 4.47 -1.39
C ALA A 79 0.49 4.39 -0.13
N ALA A 80 0.80 5.18 0.90
CA ALA A 80 0.02 5.23 2.14
C ALA A 80 -1.41 5.72 1.91
N LEU A 81 -1.59 6.77 1.11
CA LEU A 81 -2.90 7.29 0.74
C LEU A 81 -3.70 6.27 -0.09
N GLY A 82 -3.06 5.63 -1.07
CA GLY A 82 -3.68 4.58 -1.89
C GLY A 82 -4.13 3.37 -1.05
N ALA A 83 -3.29 2.90 -0.14
CA ALA A 83 -3.61 1.82 0.79
C ALA A 83 -4.76 2.19 1.74
N GLY A 84 -4.75 3.43 2.27
CA GLY A 84 -5.82 3.94 3.12
C GLY A 84 -7.17 3.98 2.42
N LEU A 85 -7.22 4.46 1.17
CA LEU A 85 -8.46 4.50 0.38
C LEU A 85 -8.98 3.09 0.07
N LEU A 86 -8.10 2.17 -0.35
CA LEU A 86 -8.47 0.78 -0.62
C LEU A 86 -8.99 0.07 0.65
N GLY A 87 -8.32 0.29 1.78
CA GLY A 87 -8.74 -0.25 3.07
C GLY A 87 -10.11 0.26 3.50
N TYR A 88 -10.37 1.56 3.36
CA TYR A 88 -11.67 2.15 3.64
C TYR A 88 -12.77 1.58 2.72
N ALA A 89 -12.51 1.50 1.41
CA ALA A 89 -13.47 0.95 0.46
C ALA A 89 -13.83 -0.51 0.80
N LEU A 90 -12.83 -1.37 1.02
CA LEU A 90 -13.04 -2.77 1.41
C LEU A 90 -13.84 -2.89 2.73
N GLY A 91 -13.53 -2.04 3.71
CA GLY A 91 -14.27 -1.96 4.98
C GLY A 91 -15.73 -1.55 4.78
N PHE A 92 -15.97 -0.50 4.01
CA PHE A 92 -17.31 0.01 3.70
C PHE A 92 -18.19 -1.04 3.01
N TYR A 93 -17.67 -1.71 1.98
CA TYR A 93 -18.41 -2.77 1.28
C TYR A 93 -18.69 -4.00 2.15
N ARG A 94 -17.79 -4.33 3.09
CA ARG A 94 -18.00 -5.42 4.05
C ARG A 94 -19.09 -5.07 5.06
N GLY A 95 -19.10 -3.84 5.59
CA GLY A 95 -20.09 -3.36 6.56
C GLY A 95 -21.52 -3.41 5.99
N ARG A 96 -21.69 -2.97 4.74
CA ARG A 96 -23.01 -2.92 4.08
C ARG A 96 -23.69 -4.29 3.91
N LYS A 97 -22.91 -5.38 3.80
CA LYS A 97 -23.45 -6.75 3.76
C LYS A 97 -23.92 -7.25 5.13
N GLY A 98 -23.33 -6.75 6.23
CA GLY A 98 -23.78 -7.05 7.58
C GLY A 98 -25.16 -6.48 7.86
N ASP A 99 -25.38 -5.22 7.50
CA ASP A 99 -26.64 -4.52 7.77
C ASP A 99 -27.82 -5.12 6.97
N ALA A 100 -27.58 -5.52 5.72
CA ALA A 100 -28.60 -6.19 4.90
C ALA A 100 -29.04 -7.55 5.47
N ALA A 101 -28.10 -8.34 6.02
CA ALA A 101 -28.42 -9.65 6.62
C ALA A 101 -29.14 -9.52 7.96
N VAL A 102 -28.90 -8.45 8.72
CA VAL A 102 -29.61 -8.14 9.98
C VAL A 102 -31.06 -7.73 9.68
N GLN A 103 -31.30 -6.99 8.59
CA GLN A 103 -32.64 -6.58 8.17
C GLN A 103 -33.49 -7.77 7.68
N ASP A 104 -32.88 -8.71 6.96
CA ASP A 104 -33.54 -9.91 6.46
C ASP A 104 -33.95 -10.86 7.61
N GLN A 105 -33.07 -11.03 8.62
CA GLN A 105 -33.42 -11.79 9.83
C GLN A 105 -34.50 -11.10 10.67
N ALA A 106 -34.51 -9.77 10.74
CA ALA A 106 -35.55 -9.03 11.45
C ALA A 106 -36.91 -9.15 10.74
N ALA A 107 -36.93 -9.18 9.40
CA ALA A 107 -38.14 -9.37 8.62
C ALA A 107 -38.71 -10.79 8.80
N ASP A 108 -37.87 -11.83 8.72
CA ASP A 108 -38.27 -13.23 8.85
C ASP A 108 -38.87 -13.56 10.23
N HIS A 109 -38.31 -12.94 11.29
CA HIS A 109 -38.80 -13.10 12.66
C HIS A 109 -40.17 -12.44 12.90
N ILE A 110 -40.52 -11.39 12.14
CA ILE A 110 -41.83 -10.72 12.22
C ILE A 110 -42.89 -11.54 11.47
N THR A 111 -42.56 -12.13 10.31
CA THR A 111 -43.49 -12.98 9.55
C THR A 111 -43.76 -14.34 10.19
N THR A 112 -42.85 -14.87 11.02
CA THR A 112 -43.03 -16.16 11.69
C THR A 112 -43.90 -16.07 12.96
N GLN A 113 -44.13 -14.86 13.51
CA GLN A 113 -44.96 -14.65 14.72
C GLN A 113 -46.39 -14.14 14.43
N ALA A 114 -46.80 -14.05 13.17
CA ALA A 114 -48.16 -13.67 12.75
C ALA A 114 -48.94 -14.90 12.26
#